data_AF-A0A1Q7INR7-F1
#
_entry.id   AF-A0A1Q7INR7-F1
#
_cell.length_a   1.000
_cell.length_b   1.000
_cell.length_c   1.000
_cell.angle_alpha   90.00
_cell.angle_beta   90.00
_cell.angle_gamma   90.00
#
_symmetry.space_group_name_H-M   'P 1'
#
loop_
_entity.id
_entity.type
_entity.pdbx_description
1 polymer ?
#
loop_
_entity_poly.entity_id
_entity_poly.type
_entity_poly.pdbx_seq_one_letter_code
_entity_poly.pdbx_strand_id
1 'polypeptide(L)' 'MSINNTVARALVLSALAVMVLAGAASALEVGQKAPEFALNGTDGKPVKLSDLTAKGPVVIYTFIAAFTPT' A
#
# COMPACT_ATOMS: atom_id res chain seq x y z
N MET A 1 -30.87 26.90 19.26
CA MET A 1 -30.13 25.65 19.60
C MET A 1 -30.30 24.64 18.47
N SER A 2 -29.57 24.76 17.35
CA SER A 2 -29.63 23.77 16.24
C SER A 2 -28.39 23.82 15.33
N ILE A 3 -27.79 25.00 15.15
CA ILE A 3 -26.60 25.22 14.28
C ILE A 3 -25.38 24.38 14.65
N ASN A 4 -25.07 24.21 15.94
CA ASN A 4 -23.86 23.47 16.38
C ASN A 4 -23.91 21.99 15.99
N ASN A 5 -25.11 21.39 16.05
CA ASN A 5 -25.31 19.98 15.72
C ASN A 5 -25.31 19.79 14.20
N THR A 6 -25.75 20.78 13.43
CA THR A 6 -25.69 20.76 11.96
C THR A 6 -24.24 20.80 11.46
N VAL A 7 -23.40 21.66 12.03
CA VAL A 7 -21.97 21.76 11.67
C VAL A 7 -21.22 20.47 12.05
N ALA A 8 -21.46 19.94 13.24
CA ALA A 8 -20.86 18.68 13.67
C ALA A 8 -21.24 17.50 12.76
N ARG A 9 -22.52 17.40 12.36
CA ARG A 9 -22.99 16.35 11.45
C ARG A 9 -22.41 16.51 10.04
N ALA A 10 -22.31 17.74 9.54
CA ALA A 10 -21.68 18.01 8.24
C ALA A 10 -20.20 17.59 8.22
N LEU A 11 -19.48 17.86 9.32
CA LEU A 11 -18.07 17.47 9.45
C LEU A 11 -17.91 15.94 9.51
N VAL A 12 -18.73 15.25 10.28
CA VAL A 12 -18.73 13.77 10.34
C VAL A 12 -19.08 13.16 8.98
N LEU A 13 -20.08 13.70 8.28
CA LEU A 13 -20.47 13.24 6.93
C LEU A 13 -19.34 13.46 5.91
N SER A 14 -18.65 14.60 5.97
CA SER A 14 -17.50 14.86 5.09
C SER A 14 -16.32 13.94 5.36
N ALA A 15 -16.02 13.64 6.63
CA ALA A 15 -14.95 12.73 7.01
C ALA A 15 -15.25 11.29 6.55
N LEU A 16 -16.50 10.86 6.70
CA LEU A 16 -16.94 9.55 6.24
C LEU A 16 -16.89 9.46 4.70
N ALA A 17 -17.29 10.51 3.98
CA ALA A 17 -17.20 10.56 2.53
C ALA A 17 -15.74 10.43 2.04
N VAL A 18 -14.78 11.08 2.71
CA VAL A 18 -13.35 10.96 2.38
C VAL A 18 -12.84 9.54 2.58
N MET A 19 -13.25 8.85 3.66
CA MET A 19 -12.86 7.44 3.87
C MET A 19 -13.45 6.51 2.81
N VAL A 20 -14.68 6.76 2.35
CA VAL A 20 -15.31 5.95 1.29
C VAL A 20 -14.59 6.13 -0.05
N LEU A 21 -14.03 7.31 -0.32
CA LEU A 21 -13.25 7.57 -1.54
C LEU A 21 -11.80 7.10 -1.46
N ALA A 22 -11.30 6.70 -0.30
CA ALA A 22 -10.01 6.02 -0.18
C ALA A 22 -10.15 4.58 -0.73
N GLY A 23 -10.17 4.47 -2.06
CA GLY A 23 -10.32 3.20 -2.76
C GLY A 23 -9.22 2.20 -2.38
N ALA A 24 -9.56 0.92 -2.41
CA ALA A 24 -8.58 -0.15 -2.27
C ALA A 24 -7.54 -0.05 -3.38
N ALA A 25 -6.26 -0.25 -3.04
CA ALA A 25 -5.20 -0.36 -4.04
C ALA A 25 -5.53 -1.54 -4.98
N SER A 26 -5.64 -1.24 -6.27
CA SER A 26 -5.90 -2.25 -7.29
C SER A 26 -4.74 -3.24 -7.37
N ALA A 27 -5.04 -4.51 -7.61
CA ALA A 27 -4.01 -5.51 -7.84
C ALA A 27 -3.23 -5.18 -9.12
N LEU A 28 -1.92 -5.44 -9.11
CA LEU A 28 -1.06 -5.26 -10.28
C LEU A 28 -1.39 -6.33 -11.34
N GLU A 29 -1.57 -5.90 -12.59
CA GLU A 29 -1.85 -6.82 -13.70
C GLU A 29 -0.60 -7.13 -14.54
N VAL A 30 -0.66 -8.20 -15.33
CA VAL A 30 0.42 -8.56 -16.26
C VAL A 30 0.64 -7.44 -17.27
N GLY A 31 1.91 -7.09 -17.49
CA GLY A 31 2.31 -5.98 -18.37
C GLY A 31 2.37 -4.63 -17.69
N GLN A 32 1.79 -4.47 -16.49
CA GLN A 32 2.00 -3.26 -15.70
C GLN A 32 3.41 -3.25 -15.10
N LYS A 33 4.03 -2.06 -15.08
CA LYS A 33 5.35 -1.88 -14.46
C LYS A 33 5.25 -2.15 -12.96
N ALA A 34 6.08 -3.06 -12.45
CA ALA A 34 6.18 -3.31 -11.02
C ALA A 34 6.50 -2.00 -10.24
N PRO A 35 5.74 -1.67 -9.18
CA PRO A 35 5.99 -0.51 -8.33
C PRO A 35 7.40 -0.54 -7.73
N GLU A 36 8.01 0.63 -7.57
CA GLU A 36 9.29 0.73 -6.87
C GLU A 36 9.10 0.46 -5.38
N PHE A 37 10.01 -0.31 -4.79
CA PHE A 37 10.08 -0.52 -3.35
C PHE A 37 11.53 -0.64 -2.90
N ALA A 38 11.75 -0.34 -1.61
CA ALA A 38 13.00 -0.59 -0.92
C ALA A 38 12.69 -1.36 0.37
N LEU A 39 13.31 -2.53 0.54
CA LEU A 39 13.14 -3.37 1.72
C LEU A 39 14.51 -3.68 2.33
N ASN A 40 14.53 -3.92 3.64
CA ASN A 40 15.75 -4.40 4.29
C ASN A 40 16.00 -5.86 3.91
N GLY A 41 17.20 -6.15 3.42
CA GLY A 41 17.69 -7.50 3.21
C GLY A 41 17.94 -8.23 4.53
N THR A 42 18.35 -9.49 4.43
CA THR A 42 18.69 -10.33 5.61
C THR A 42 19.90 -9.82 6.39
N ASP A 43 20.73 -8.99 5.75
CA ASP A 43 21.86 -8.28 6.37
C ASP A 43 21.48 -6.90 6.94
N GLY A 44 20.19 -6.54 6.90
CA GLY A 44 19.67 -5.27 7.36
C GLY A 44 19.91 -4.09 6.40
N LYS A 45 20.55 -4.31 5.25
CA LYS A 45 20.81 -3.25 4.28
C LYS A 45 19.62 -3.05 3.34
N PRO A 46 19.35 -1.82 2.89
CA PRO A 46 18.27 -1.57 1.95
C PRO A 46 18.59 -2.17 0.57
N VAL A 47 17.60 -2.85 -0.01
CA VAL A 47 17.61 -3.40 -1.36
C VAL A 47 16.46 -2.77 -2.14
N LYS A 48 16.76 -2.17 -3.29
CA LYS A 48 15.78 -1.56 -4.19
C LYS A 48 15.47 -2.47 -5.37
N LEU A 49 14.21 -2.45 -5.83
CA LEU A 49 13.82 -3.22 -7.02
C LEU A 49 14.56 -2.74 -8.28
N SER A 50 14.73 -1.43 -8.43
CA SER A 50 15.47 -0.80 -9.53
C SER A 50 16.91 -1.33 -9.65
N ASP A 51 17.62 -1.48 -8.53
CA ASP A 51 19.00 -1.98 -8.51
C ASP A 51 19.12 -3.45 -8.96
N LEU A 52 18.08 -4.26 -8.67
CA LEU A 52 18.03 -5.67 -9.08
C LEU A 52 17.65 -5.80 -10.55
N THR A 53 16.63 -5.08 -10.98
CA THR A 53 16.15 -5.12 -12.37
C THR A 53 17.16 -4.54 -13.37
N ALA A 54 18.02 -3.61 -12.93
CA ALA A 54 19.15 -3.14 -13.73
C ALA A 54 20.17 -4.23 -14.06
N LYS A 55 20.22 -5.32 -13.27
CA LYS A 55 21.14 -6.46 -13.47
C LYS A 55 20.51 -7.58 -14.29
N GLY A 56 19.19 -7.56 -14.49
CA GLY A 56 18.46 -8.59 -15.23
C GLY A 56 17.04 -8.82 -14.71
N PRO A 57 16.33 -9.82 -15.25
CA PRO A 57 14.98 -10.17 -14.82
C PRO A 57 14.96 -10.65 -13.36
N VAL A 58 13.89 -10.30 -12.64
CA VAL A 58 13.71 -10.57 -11.21
C VAL A 58 12.41 -11.35 -11.00
N VAL A 59 12.48 -12.42 -10.20
CA VAL A 59 11.30 -13.15 -9.70
C VAL A 59 11.03 -12.70 -8.27
N ILE A 60 9.80 -12.30 -7.99
CA ILE A 60 9.35 -11.88 -6.65
C ILE A 60 8.38 -12.95 -6.13
N TYR A 61 8.64 -13.45 -4.94
CA TYR A 61 7.73 -14.30 -4.19
C TYR A 61 7.43 -13.63 -2.85
N THR A 62 6.19 -13.76 -2.38
CA THR A 62 5.75 -13.22 -1.08
C THR A 62 5.15 -14.34 -0.25
N PHE A 63 5.31 -14.26 1.06
CA PHE A 63 4.71 -15.17 2.04
C PHE A 63 4.16 -14.34 3.21
N ILE A 64 3.22 -14.89 3.97
CA ILE A 64 2.48 -14.13 4.99
C ILE A 64 3.39 -13.71 6.15
N ALA A 65 4.11 -14.65 6.75
CA ALA A 65 5.01 -14.39 7.87
C ALA A 65 6.08 -15.48 8.00
N ALA A 66 7.21 -15.12 8.61
CA ALA A 66 8.27 -16.10 8.86
C ALA A 66 7.81 -17.09 9.94
N PHE A 67 8.21 -18.35 9.80
CA PHE A 67 7.93 -19.43 10.75
C PHE A 67 6.44 -19.78 10.95
N THR A 68 5.58 -19.49 9.96
CA THR A 68 4.17 -19.92 9.98
C THR A 68 3.94 -21.14 9.08
N PRO A 69 3.11 -22.13 9.51
CA PRO A 69 2.65 -23.20 8.64
C PRO A 69 1.90 -22.68 7.40
N THR A 70 1.89 -23.48 6.34
CA THR A 70 1.16 -23.23 5.08
C THR A 70 -0.25 -23.77 5.12
#